data_AF-R5ZAB5-F1
#
_entry.id   AF-R5ZAB5-F1
#
_cell.length_a   1.000
_cell.length_b   1.000
_cell.length_c   1.000
_cell.angle_alpha   90.00
_cell.angle_beta   90.00
_cell.angle_gamma   90.00
#
_symmetry.space_group_name_H-M   'P 1'
#
loop_
_entity.id
_entity.type
_entity.pdbx_description
1 polymer ?
#
loop_
_entity_poly.entity_id
_entity_poly.type
_entity_poly.pdbx_seq_one_letter_code
_entity_poly.pdbx_strand_id
1 'polypeptide(L)'
;MLQWRIKQQAGDNKDDNGSNSGSSSDTTVTTPDDKDTTETKNVTATTPSGEKVEATVTTTKDSNGNVTDASATVTSTKAELSTDVVAKVVEAAGTDQVTIKTAVTDANGKTQYTVTTTAKNLTENAKLKVVAVDQTTGEKTLVNAKTYKVNKDGSITFDLPAGADYELVSTAEAKTVEKLY
;
A
#
# COMPACT_ATOMS: atom_id res chain seq x y z
N MET A 1 -13.77 -14.68 -25.79
CA MET A 1 -13.04 -15.03 -24.56
C MET A 1 -11.63 -14.51 -24.73
N LEU A 2 -11.23 -13.47 -24.00
CA LEU A 2 -9.87 -12.93 -24.07
C LEU A 2 -8.94 -13.91 -23.33
N GLN A 3 -7.91 -14.39 -24.01
CA GLN A 3 -6.89 -15.27 -23.45
C GLN A 3 -5.83 -14.38 -22.79
N TRP A 4 -5.64 -14.47 -21.47
CA TRP A 4 -4.55 -13.76 -20.79
C TRP A 4 -3.29 -14.62 -20.80
N ARG A 5 -2.17 -14.07 -21.30
CA ARG A 5 -0.85 -14.69 -21.20
C ARG A 5 -0.18 -14.19 -19.92
N ILE A 6 -0.06 -15.06 -18.92
CA ILE A 6 0.74 -14.84 -17.71
C ILE A 6 2.19 -15.21 -18.07
N LYS A 7 3.12 -14.27 -17.99
CA LYS A 7 4.57 -14.54 -18.07
C LYS A 7 5.17 -14.37 -16.68
N GLN A 8 5.67 -15.46 -16.11
CA GLN A 8 6.63 -15.37 -15.01
C GLN A 8 7.99 -15.09 -15.64
N GLN A 9 8.59 -13.95 -15.31
CA GLN A 9 9.90 -13.57 -15.79
C GLN A 9 10.92 -13.87 -14.68
N ALA A 10 11.56 -15.05 -14.77
CA ALA A 10 12.80 -15.28 -14.03
C ALA A 10 13.86 -14.36 -14.64
N GLY A 11 14.41 -13.44 -13.85
CA GLY A 11 15.47 -12.56 -14.29
C GLY A 11 16.74 -13.35 -14.58
N ASP A 12 17.04 -13.58 -15.86
CA ASP A 12 18.38 -13.95 -16.31
C ASP A 12 19.27 -12.71 -16.24
N ASN A 13 20.04 -12.56 -15.16
CA ASN A 13 21.19 -11.67 -15.15
C ASN A 13 22.43 -12.47 -14.77
N LYS A 14 23.24 -12.79 -15.80
CA LYS A 14 24.62 -13.23 -15.59
C LYS A 14 25.39 -12.02 -15.08
N ASP A 15 25.84 -12.07 -13.83
CA ASP A 15 27.09 -11.47 -13.38
C ASP A 15 27.58 -12.23 -12.14
N ASP A 16 28.73 -12.88 -12.30
CA ASP A 16 29.50 -13.53 -11.24
C ASP A 16 29.96 -12.48 -10.21
N ASN A 17 29.53 -12.59 -8.94
CA ASN A 17 30.39 -12.58 -7.74
C ASN A 17 29.52 -12.57 -6.46
N GLY A 18 29.90 -13.38 -5.47
CA GLY A 18 29.03 -13.81 -4.38
C GLY A 18 28.68 -12.76 -3.32
N SER A 19 27.42 -12.82 -2.86
CA SER A 19 27.04 -12.74 -1.44
C SER A 19 25.59 -13.20 -1.28
N ASN A 20 25.42 -14.24 -0.44
CA ASN A 20 24.15 -14.83 -0.10
C ASN A 20 23.36 -13.92 0.87
N SER A 21 22.30 -13.30 0.38
CA SER A 21 21.11 -12.96 1.17
C SER A 21 19.91 -12.97 0.22
N GLY A 22 19.34 -14.17 0.04
CA GLY A 22 18.24 -14.40 -0.89
C GLY A 22 16.94 -13.73 -0.44
N SER A 23 16.69 -12.52 -0.95
CA SER A 23 15.34 -11.98 -1.08
C SER A 23 14.89 -12.30 -2.51
N SER A 24 14.33 -13.50 -2.72
CA SER A 24 13.74 -13.87 -4.00
C SER A 24 12.42 -13.11 -4.18
N SER A 25 12.48 -11.95 -4.81
CA SER A 25 11.29 -11.16 -5.18
C SER A 25 10.58 -11.85 -6.35
N ASP A 26 9.51 -12.58 -6.05
CA ASP A 26 8.65 -13.15 -7.10
C ASP A 26 7.88 -12.01 -7.80
N THR A 27 8.09 -11.87 -9.11
CA THR A 27 7.48 -10.83 -9.93
C THR A 27 6.64 -11.48 -11.01
N THR A 28 5.35 -11.15 -11.04
CA THR A 28 4.42 -11.62 -12.07
C THR A 28 4.03 -10.48 -13.00
N VAL A 29 4.06 -10.73 -14.31
CA VAL A 29 3.72 -9.73 -15.33
C VAL A 29 2.55 -10.22 -16.17
N THR A 30 1.52 -9.38 -16.28
CA THR A 30 0.37 -9.62 -17.16
C THR A 30 0.32 -8.54 -18.23
N THR A 31 0.28 -8.98 -19.48
CA THR A 31 0.19 -8.08 -20.65
C THR A 31 -1.05 -8.45 -21.47
N PRO A 32 -2.07 -7.57 -21.55
CA PRO A 32 -3.10 -7.65 -22.56
C PRO A 32 -2.49 -7.42 -23.95
N ASP A 33 -3.00 -8.08 -25.00
CA ASP A 33 -2.35 -8.21 -26.33
C ASP A 33 -1.92 -6.90 -27.05
N ASP A 34 -2.28 -5.70 -26.58
CA ASP A 34 -1.85 -4.40 -27.16
C ASP A 34 -2.06 -3.19 -26.20
N LYS A 35 -1.94 -3.38 -24.89
CA LYS A 35 -2.22 -2.32 -23.87
C LYS A 35 -1.31 -2.43 -22.65
N ASP A 36 -1.38 -1.40 -21.81
CA ASP A 36 -0.75 -1.25 -20.50
C ASP A 36 -0.35 -2.56 -19.83
N THR A 37 0.88 -2.64 -19.31
CA THR A 37 1.36 -3.81 -18.59
C THR A 37 1.06 -3.66 -17.11
N THR A 38 0.61 -4.73 -16.45
CA THR A 38 0.48 -4.78 -15.00
C THR A 38 1.50 -5.74 -14.43
N GLU A 39 2.32 -5.24 -13.52
CA GLU A 39 3.32 -6.00 -12.77
C GLU A 39 2.87 -6.14 -11.32
N THR A 40 3.06 -7.31 -10.74
CA THR A 40 2.85 -7.54 -9.32
C THR A 40 4.13 -8.05 -8.68
N LYS A 41 4.52 -7.46 -7.55
CA LYS A 41 5.71 -7.79 -6.78
C LYS A 41 5.35 -7.99 -5.32
N ASN A 42 5.93 -9.01 -4.70
CA ASN A 42 5.82 -9.20 -3.27
C ASN A 42 7.06 -8.62 -2.58
N VAL A 43 6.84 -7.78 -1.57
CA VAL A 43 7.89 -7.24 -0.70
C VAL A 43 7.61 -7.62 0.74
N THR A 44 8.68 -7.82 1.51
CA THR A 44 8.59 -8.10 2.93
C THR A 44 9.27 -7.00 3.73
N ALA A 45 8.65 -6.59 4.81
CA ALA A 45 9.15 -5.54 5.70
C ALA A 45 8.91 -5.94 7.16
N THR A 46 9.66 -5.31 8.06
CA THR A 46 9.47 -5.46 9.50
C THR A 46 9.04 -4.12 10.06
N THR A 47 7.93 -4.07 10.77
CA THR A 47 7.47 -2.85 11.44
C THR A 47 8.33 -2.54 12.67
N PRO A 48 8.33 -1.29 13.17
CA PRO A 48 8.99 -0.94 14.44
C PRO A 48 8.56 -1.80 15.63
N SER A 49 7.32 -2.32 15.64
CA SER A 49 6.88 -3.28 16.67
C SER A 49 7.38 -4.72 16.48
N GLY A 50 8.22 -4.97 15.46
CA GLY A 50 8.81 -6.26 15.15
C GLY A 50 7.91 -7.20 14.35
N GLU A 51 6.75 -6.75 13.87
CA GLU A 51 5.89 -7.57 13.01
C GLU A 51 6.47 -7.66 11.60
N LYS A 52 6.59 -8.89 11.07
CA LYS A 52 6.92 -9.09 9.66
C LYS A 52 5.63 -8.99 8.86
N VAL A 53 5.57 -8.03 7.95
CA VAL A 53 4.44 -7.81 7.04
C VAL A 53 4.84 -8.16 5.61
N GLU A 54 3.88 -8.70 4.87
CA GLU A 54 4.00 -8.93 3.44
C GLU A 54 3.12 -7.91 2.72
N ALA A 55 3.69 -7.25 1.71
CA ALA A 55 2.98 -6.31 0.88
C ALA A 55 3.05 -6.76 -0.58
N THR A 56 1.88 -6.80 -1.22
CA THR A 56 1.75 -7.07 -2.65
C THR A 56 1.61 -5.74 -3.36
N VAL A 57 2.64 -5.36 -4.11
CA VAL A 57 2.71 -4.13 -4.89
C VAL A 57 2.26 -4.42 -6.31
N THR A 58 1.30 -3.65 -6.82
CA THR A 58 0.80 -3.74 -8.19
C THR A 58 1.11 -2.42 -8.90
N THR A 59 1.79 -2.50 -10.04
CA THR A 59 2.17 -1.35 -10.85
C THR A 59 1.65 -1.52 -12.26
N THR A 60 0.97 -0.51 -12.78
CA THR A 60 0.54 -0.46 -14.18
C THR A 60 1.45 0.51 -14.94
N LYS A 61 1.88 0.10 -16.13
CA LYS A 61 2.73 0.91 -17.01
C LYS A 61 2.08 1.07 -18.37
N ASP A 62 2.26 2.24 -18.99
CA ASP A 62 1.86 2.47 -20.37
C ASP A 62 2.75 1.69 -21.36
N SER A 63 2.44 1.78 -22.66
CA SER A 63 3.22 1.17 -23.74
C SER A 63 4.67 1.65 -23.82
N ASN A 64 5.00 2.78 -23.18
CA ASN A 64 6.34 3.36 -23.16
C ASN A 64 7.12 2.93 -21.91
N GLY A 65 6.50 2.14 -21.02
CA GLY A 65 7.08 1.67 -19.77
C GLY A 65 6.96 2.65 -18.60
N ASN A 66 6.24 3.77 -18.76
CA ASN A 66 6.01 4.75 -17.69
C ASN A 66 4.94 4.23 -16.74
N VAL A 67 5.18 4.36 -15.43
CA VAL A 67 4.18 3.99 -14.42
C VAL A 67 2.98 4.95 -14.49
N THR A 68 1.80 4.40 -14.75
CA THR A 68 0.53 5.15 -14.83
C THR A 68 -0.32 4.96 -13.59
N ASP A 69 -0.16 3.84 -12.88
CA ASP A 69 -0.83 3.58 -11.61
C ASP A 69 0.02 2.67 -10.72
N ALA A 70 -0.08 2.85 -9.41
CA ALA A 70 0.62 2.03 -8.44
C ALA A 70 -0.19 1.90 -7.15
N SER A 71 -0.36 0.65 -6.70
CA SER A 71 -1.01 0.35 -5.44
C SER A 71 -0.29 -0.76 -4.68
N ALA A 72 -0.50 -0.82 -3.37
CA ALA A 72 0.00 -1.91 -2.55
C ALA A 72 -1.05 -2.38 -1.56
N THR A 73 -1.15 -3.68 -1.37
CA THR A 73 -1.93 -4.28 -0.28
C THR A 73 -0.99 -4.82 0.78
N VAL A 74 -1.08 -4.29 1.99
CA VAL A 74 -0.32 -4.73 3.17
C VAL A 74 -1.27 -5.46 4.10
N THR A 75 -0.96 -6.71 4.45
CA THR A 75 -1.72 -7.44 5.47
C THR A 75 -0.96 -7.38 6.79
N SER A 76 -1.65 -6.97 7.84
CA SER A 76 -1.05 -6.80 9.17
C SER A 76 -2.01 -7.25 10.26
N THR A 77 -1.49 -7.98 11.25
CA THR A 77 -2.25 -8.39 12.45
C THR A 77 -2.24 -7.31 13.51
N LYS A 78 -1.25 -6.40 13.49
CA LYS A 78 -1.30 -5.16 14.26
C LYS A 78 -1.81 -4.05 13.38
N ALA A 79 -2.59 -3.16 13.96
CA ALA A 79 -3.08 -1.96 13.31
C ALA A 79 -1.99 -0.87 13.25
N GLU A 80 -0.91 -1.21 12.55
CA GLU A 80 0.31 -0.42 12.42
C GLU A 80 0.75 -0.39 10.95
N LEU A 81 1.23 0.77 10.52
CA LEU A 81 1.93 0.95 9.26
C LEU A 81 3.20 1.77 9.55
N SER A 82 4.27 1.59 8.79
CA SER A 82 5.51 2.34 9.00
C SER A 82 6.08 2.90 7.70
N THR A 83 6.87 3.97 7.82
CA THR A 83 7.63 4.55 6.71
C THR A 83 8.57 3.55 6.05
N ASP A 84 9.09 2.57 6.79
CA ASP A 84 9.96 1.52 6.25
C ASP A 84 9.20 0.58 5.31
N VAL A 85 7.97 0.19 5.69
CA VAL A 85 7.07 -0.59 4.81
C VAL A 85 6.76 0.22 3.56
N VAL A 86 6.42 1.51 3.73
CA VAL A 86 6.13 2.44 2.63
C VAL A 86 7.34 2.59 1.69
N ALA A 87 8.55 2.73 2.23
CA ALA A 87 9.76 2.89 1.43
C ALA A 87 10.02 1.67 0.53
N LYS A 88 9.87 0.45 1.06
CA LYS A 88 10.01 -0.78 0.25
C LYS A 88 8.92 -0.91 -0.82
N VAL A 89 7.70 -0.49 -0.50
CA VAL A 89 6.59 -0.46 -1.45
C VAL A 89 6.88 0.52 -2.60
N VAL A 90 7.30 1.73 -2.28
CA VAL A 90 7.68 2.78 -3.25
C VAL A 90 8.84 2.33 -4.13
N GLU A 91 9.87 1.72 -3.53
CA GLU A 91 11.01 1.15 -4.25
C GLU A 91 10.57 0.07 -5.25
N ALA A 92 9.72 -0.87 -4.82
CA ALA A 92 9.22 -1.93 -5.69
C ALA A 92 8.28 -1.41 -6.79
N ALA A 93 7.48 -0.38 -6.48
CA ALA A 93 6.57 0.26 -7.42
C ALA A 93 7.30 1.10 -8.48
N GLY A 94 8.47 1.66 -8.13
CA GLY A 94 9.23 2.57 -8.99
C GLY A 94 8.63 3.98 -9.10
N THR A 95 7.75 4.36 -8.17
CA THR A 95 7.12 5.68 -8.08
C THR A 95 6.74 6.00 -6.64
N ASP A 96 6.70 7.28 -6.26
CA ASP A 96 6.24 7.76 -4.96
C ASP A 96 4.73 7.96 -4.89
N GLN A 97 4.05 7.93 -6.04
CA GLN A 97 2.59 8.02 -6.16
C GLN A 97 1.96 6.63 -6.00
N VAL A 98 2.06 6.07 -4.79
CA VAL A 98 1.49 4.75 -4.47
C VAL A 98 0.32 4.90 -3.50
N THR A 99 -0.81 4.27 -3.87
CA THR A 99 -1.93 4.06 -2.94
C THR A 99 -1.70 2.78 -2.13
N ILE A 100 -1.64 2.91 -0.81
CA ILE A 100 -1.38 1.81 0.12
C ILE A 100 -2.67 1.47 0.84
N LYS A 101 -3.13 0.23 0.66
CA LYS A 101 -4.25 -0.36 1.38
C LYS A 101 -3.72 -1.32 2.43
N THR A 102 -3.92 -0.99 3.70
CA THR A 102 -3.59 -1.86 4.83
C THR A 102 -4.83 -2.60 5.30
N ALA A 103 -4.83 -3.92 5.20
CA ALA A 103 -5.85 -4.78 5.76
C ALA A 103 -5.42 -5.23 7.16
N VAL A 104 -6.15 -4.77 8.18
CA VAL A 104 -5.93 -5.23 9.55
C VAL A 104 -6.73 -6.50 9.77
N THR A 105 -6.05 -7.57 10.14
CA THR A 105 -6.68 -8.88 10.36
C THR A 105 -6.70 -9.24 11.84
N ASP A 106 -7.68 -10.06 12.23
CA ASP A 106 -7.66 -10.73 13.52
C ASP A 106 -6.70 -11.94 13.49
N ALA A 107 -6.55 -12.62 14.64
CA ALA A 107 -5.71 -13.81 14.76
C ALA A 107 -6.15 -14.99 13.88
N ASN A 108 -7.39 -14.96 13.35
CA ASN A 108 -7.91 -15.97 12.43
C ASN A 108 -7.70 -15.58 10.96
N GLY A 109 -7.03 -14.45 10.70
CA GLY A 109 -6.82 -13.92 9.35
C GLY A 109 -8.05 -13.22 8.76
N LYS A 110 -9.10 -12.99 9.54
CA LYS A 110 -10.29 -12.26 9.08
C LYS A 110 -10.00 -10.76 9.10
N THR A 111 -10.19 -10.10 7.96
CA THR A 111 -10.08 -8.64 7.88
C THR A 111 -11.13 -7.98 8.78
N GLN A 112 -10.66 -7.17 9.73
CA GLN A 112 -11.48 -6.39 10.64
C GLN A 112 -11.88 -5.08 9.97
N TYR A 113 -10.92 -4.38 9.37
CA TYR A 113 -11.14 -3.16 8.60
C TYR A 113 -9.96 -2.94 7.64
N THR A 114 -10.14 -2.02 6.69
CA THR A 114 -9.05 -1.58 5.82
C THR A 114 -8.78 -0.11 5.98
N VAL A 115 -7.51 0.28 5.87
CA VAL A 115 -7.06 1.67 5.91
C VAL A 115 -6.30 1.94 4.63
N THR A 116 -6.82 2.87 3.83
CA THR A 116 -6.15 3.34 2.62
C THR A 116 -5.42 4.65 2.89
N THR A 117 -4.26 4.83 2.31
CA THR A 117 -3.55 6.12 2.32
C THR A 117 -2.64 6.22 1.11
N THR A 118 -2.11 7.40 0.85
CA THR A 118 -1.09 7.58 -0.18
C THR A 118 0.28 7.63 0.47
N ALA A 119 1.30 7.05 -0.16
CA ALA A 119 2.68 7.05 0.37
C ALA A 119 3.16 8.46 0.76
N LYS A 120 2.82 9.49 -0.04
CA LYS A 120 3.11 10.92 0.25
C LYS A 120 2.62 11.41 1.62
N ASN A 121 1.56 10.81 2.17
CA ASN A 121 0.94 11.24 3.43
C ASN A 121 1.71 10.68 4.64
N LEU A 122 2.47 9.61 4.47
CA LEU A 122 3.22 8.95 5.54
C LEU A 122 4.67 9.44 5.58
N THR A 123 4.85 10.60 6.21
CA THR A 123 6.17 11.17 6.52
C THR A 123 6.35 11.31 8.02
N GLU A 124 7.60 11.29 8.51
CA GLU A 124 7.88 11.43 9.95
C GLU A 124 7.20 12.70 10.51
N ASN A 125 6.54 12.58 11.66
CA ASN A 125 5.77 13.65 12.30
C ASN A 125 4.55 14.17 11.51
N ALA A 126 4.18 13.56 10.38
CA ALA A 126 2.96 13.88 9.66
C ALA A 126 1.74 13.73 10.58
N LYS A 127 0.78 14.64 10.38
CA LYS A 127 -0.50 14.63 11.09
C LYS A 127 -1.58 14.27 10.08
N LEU A 128 -2.22 13.15 10.32
CA LEU A 128 -3.26 12.58 9.49
C LEU A 128 -4.59 12.54 10.23
N LYS A 129 -5.67 12.51 9.47
CA LYS A 129 -7.05 12.33 9.92
C LYS A 129 -7.60 11.07 9.30
N VAL A 130 -8.53 10.42 10.01
CA VAL A 130 -9.24 9.27 9.49
C VAL A 130 -10.62 9.70 9.01
N VAL A 131 -10.92 9.36 7.77
CA VAL A 131 -12.27 9.43 7.20
C VAL A 131 -12.78 8.02 6.94
N ALA A 132 -14.09 7.80 7.06
CA ALA A 132 -14.75 6.58 6.61
C ALA A 132 -15.15 6.79 5.17
N VAL A 133 -15.01 5.73 4.39
CA VAL A 133 -15.39 5.72 2.98
C VAL A 133 -16.65 4.87 2.84
N ASP A 134 -17.72 5.47 2.32
CA ASP A 134 -18.89 4.72 1.90
C ASP A 134 -18.52 3.90 0.65
N GLN A 135 -18.59 2.58 0.75
CA GLN A 135 -18.19 1.68 -0.35
C GLN A 135 -19.13 1.77 -1.56
N THR A 136 -20.35 2.27 -1.39
CA THR A 136 -21.37 2.38 -2.44
C THR A 136 -21.22 3.68 -3.20
N THR A 137 -21.03 4.79 -2.48
CA THR A 137 -21.00 6.15 -3.06
C THR A 137 -19.60 6.72 -3.21
N GLY A 138 -18.61 6.17 -2.50
CA GLY A 138 -17.28 6.74 -2.36
C GLY A 138 -17.23 8.00 -1.48
N GLU A 139 -18.35 8.36 -0.85
CA GLU A 139 -18.45 9.54 0.00
C GLU A 139 -17.56 9.37 1.24
N LYS A 140 -16.80 10.41 1.54
CA LYS A 140 -15.89 10.42 2.69
C LYS A 140 -16.53 11.21 3.82
N THR A 141 -16.57 10.62 5.00
CA THR A 141 -17.08 11.29 6.21
C THR A 141 -16.01 11.27 7.29
N LEU A 142 -15.82 12.39 7.98
CA LEU A 142 -14.85 12.45 9.07
C LEU A 142 -15.34 11.60 10.24
N VAL A 143 -14.65 10.50 10.53
CA VAL A 143 -15.05 9.52 11.57
C VAL A 143 -14.82 10.08 12.96
N ASN A 144 -13.73 10.82 13.12
CA ASN A 144 -13.39 11.43 14.39
C ASN A 144 -12.55 12.70 14.18
N ALA A 145 -12.57 13.56 15.20
CA ALA A 145 -11.63 14.68 15.27
C ALA A 145 -10.22 14.24 15.68
N LYS A 146 -9.95 12.93 15.85
CA LYS A 146 -8.64 12.42 16.31
C LYS A 146 -7.60 12.70 15.23
N THR A 147 -6.44 13.15 15.67
CA THR A 147 -5.27 13.33 14.81
C THR A 147 -4.34 12.16 15.06
N TYR A 148 -3.99 11.44 14.01
CA TYR A 148 -3.03 10.35 14.05
C TYR A 148 -1.69 10.92 13.61
N LYS A 149 -0.66 10.74 14.44
CA LYS A 149 0.67 11.27 14.18
C LYS A 149 1.59 10.12 13.81
N VAL A 150 2.35 10.29 12.72
CA VAL A 150 3.48 9.40 12.44
C VAL A 150 4.57 9.69 13.48
N ASN A 151 4.93 8.65 14.23
CA ASN A 151 5.90 8.70 15.30
C ASN A 151 7.33 8.94 14.76
N LYS A 152 8.27 9.18 15.68
CA LYS A 152 9.68 9.42 15.35
C LYS A 152 10.37 8.18 14.75
N ASP A 153 9.88 7.00 15.09
CA ASP A 153 10.30 5.72 14.51
C ASP A 153 9.61 5.44 13.15
N GLY A 154 8.85 6.39 12.61
CA GLY A 154 8.14 6.24 11.35
C GLY A 154 6.87 5.39 11.43
N SER A 155 6.48 4.89 12.60
CA SER A 155 5.24 4.13 12.77
C SER A 155 4.01 5.04 12.88
N ILE A 156 2.87 4.55 12.43
CA ILE A 156 1.56 5.09 12.75
C ILE A 156 0.68 3.93 13.19
N THR A 157 0.01 4.10 14.32
CA THR A 157 -0.96 3.12 14.83
C THR A 157 -2.36 3.69 14.73
N PHE A 158 -3.31 2.83 14.41
CA PHE A 158 -4.71 3.18 14.29
C PHE A 158 -5.55 2.17 15.05
N ASP A 159 -6.64 2.64 15.62
CA ASP A 159 -7.59 1.81 16.37
C ASP A 159 -8.96 2.28 15.92
N LEU A 160 -9.62 1.45 15.12
CA LEU A 160 -10.81 1.80 14.35
C LEU A 160 -11.83 0.68 14.45
N PRO A 161 -13.14 1.02 14.43
CA PRO A 161 -14.18 0.01 14.48
C PRO A 161 -14.11 -0.93 13.27
N ALA A 162 -14.31 -2.21 13.52
CA ALA A 162 -14.38 -3.22 12.47
C ALA A 162 -15.63 -3.02 11.57
N GLY A 163 -15.55 -3.49 10.33
CA GLY A 163 -16.66 -3.52 9.38
C GLY A 163 -16.80 -2.30 8.48
N ALA A 164 -15.80 -1.41 8.44
CA ALA A 164 -15.77 -0.27 7.53
C ALA A 164 -14.40 -0.12 6.86
N ASP A 165 -14.39 0.60 5.73
CA ASP A 165 -13.18 1.05 5.07
C ASP A 165 -12.88 2.49 5.46
N TYR A 166 -11.61 2.73 5.77
CA TYR A 166 -11.12 4.01 6.22
C TYR A 166 -10.05 4.53 5.29
N GLU A 167 -9.85 5.84 5.32
CA GLU A 167 -8.76 6.50 4.65
C GLU A 167 -8.03 7.45 5.59
N LEU A 168 -6.71 7.32 5.62
CA LEU A 168 -5.81 8.25 6.30
C LEU A 168 -5.42 9.35 5.31
N VAL A 169 -5.95 10.54 5.56
CA VAL A 169 -5.74 11.72 4.73
C VAL A 169 -4.98 12.80 5.50
N SER A 170 -4.30 13.69 4.78
CA SER A 170 -3.66 14.86 5.38
C SER A 170 -4.71 15.79 6.01
N THR A 171 -4.28 16.61 6.98
CA THR A 171 -5.18 17.63 7.56
C THR A 171 -5.74 18.63 6.53
N ALA A 172 -5.04 18.85 5.42
CA ALA A 172 -5.53 19.69 4.33
C ALA A 172 -6.65 19.01 3.55
N GLU A 173 -6.46 17.73 3.18
CA GLU A 173 -7.46 16.92 2.49
C GLU A 173 -8.74 16.76 3.35
N ALA A 174 -8.59 16.55 4.66
CA ALA A 174 -9.73 16.43 5.59
C ALA A 174 -10.60 17.70 5.66
N LYS A 175 -10.02 18.91 5.58
CA LYS A 175 -10.78 20.17 5.59
C LYS A 175 -11.72 20.30 4.39
N THR A 176 -11.36 19.72 3.26
CA THR A 176 -12.21 19.68 2.06
C THR A 176 -13.44 18.80 2.27
N VAL A 177 -13.31 17.73 3.06
CA VAL A 177 -14.41 16.84 3.42
C VAL A 177 -15.37 17.52 4.42
N GLU A 178 -14.83 18.23 5.43
CA GLU A 178 -15.64 18.98 6.41
C GLU A 178 -16.51 20.08 5.79
N LYS A 179 -16.12 20.60 4.62
CA LYS A 179 -16.78 21.75 3.97
C LYS A 179 -17.96 21.35 3.06
N LEU A 180 -18.23 20.05 2.91
CA LEU A 180 -19.34 19.54 2.09
C LEU A 180 -20.69 19.48 2.84
N TYR A 181 -20.75 19.96 4.08
CA TYR A 181 -21.97 20.07 4.89
C TYR A 181 -22.51 21.50 4.98
#